data_AF-A0A8T4DP23-F1
#
_entry.id   AF-A0A8T4DP23-F1
#
_cell.length_a   1.000
_cell.length_b   1.000
_cell.length_c   1.000
_cell.angle_alpha   90.00
_cell.angle_beta   90.00
_cell.angle_gamma   90.00
#
_symmetry.space_group_name_H-M   'P 1'
#
loop_
_entity.id
_entity.type
_entity.pdbx_description
1 polymer ?
#
loop_
_entity_poly.entity_id
_entity_poly.type
_entity_poly.pdbx_seq_one_letter_code
_entity_poly.pdbx_strand_id
1 'polypeptide(L)'
;MIEPDKWFYFAGGRNAKSLRELVEALSAISDEEFVFHVNSAKNDFANWVEGVFSQKGLADELRHVMERKDTVAIIERFISNQAQGQTPHLQELGKAHGSPAVSPVAGEEPKLGAPGAASAVKSVVKDEPKETVKEAVKEIAAPPVEKEIPAQSKEALIPPPKEEMRIAAPRPEQLLAPPPPHASPSAKEPVRQRPDAAEPVASVAPAAQKPVVKPAPVKKQAPDQVDTEREHELDDNELEALAEDMRFEMKLEGRQIEERRKIEARYEPHHTKFLIKEFIYGFILGLIFGLIMLGSLMNVNICY
;
A
#
# COMPACT_ATOMS: atom_id res chain seq x y z
N MET A 1 -25.28 9.52 -8.46
CA MET A 1 -25.58 8.07 -8.46
C MET A 1 -24.60 7.44 -9.44
N ILE A 2 -23.89 6.38 -9.03
CA ILE A 2 -22.83 5.76 -9.85
C ILE A 2 -23.45 4.65 -10.72
N GLU A 3 -23.07 4.63 -12.00
CA GLU A 3 -23.52 3.62 -12.97
C GLU A 3 -23.10 2.21 -12.52
N PRO A 4 -23.94 1.17 -12.75
CA PRO A 4 -23.63 -0.21 -12.34
C PRO A 4 -22.26 -0.71 -12.82
N ASP A 5 -21.85 -0.32 -14.02
CA ASP A 5 -20.57 -0.70 -14.63
C ASP A 5 -19.34 -0.13 -13.89
N LYS A 6 -19.56 0.82 -12.98
CA LYS A 6 -18.52 1.47 -12.17
C LYS A 6 -18.53 1.02 -10.72
N TRP A 7 -19.33 0.01 -10.36
CA TRP A 7 -19.28 -0.57 -9.02
C TRP A 7 -17.99 -1.37 -8.84
N PHE A 8 -17.48 -1.39 -7.61
CA PHE A 8 -16.39 -2.29 -7.26
C PHE A 8 -16.97 -3.66 -6.94
N TYR A 9 -16.43 -4.73 -7.52
CA TYR A 9 -16.87 -6.10 -7.26
C TYR A 9 -15.77 -6.88 -6.53
N PHE A 10 -16.13 -7.44 -5.38
CA PHE A 10 -15.25 -8.30 -4.59
C PHE A 10 -15.33 -9.75 -5.07
N ALA A 11 -14.29 -10.54 -4.81
CA ALA A 11 -14.26 -11.95 -5.18
C ALA A 11 -15.41 -12.77 -4.55
N GLY A 12 -15.86 -12.39 -3.34
CA GLY A 12 -17.00 -12.99 -2.65
C GLY A 12 -18.38 -12.57 -3.17
N GLY A 13 -18.46 -11.86 -4.30
CA GLY A 13 -19.73 -11.44 -4.93
C GLY A 13 -20.37 -10.19 -4.31
N ARG A 14 -19.77 -9.64 -3.25
CA ARG A 14 -20.16 -8.32 -2.71
C ARG A 14 -19.78 -7.22 -3.70
N ASN A 15 -20.45 -6.08 -3.60
CA ASN A 15 -20.08 -4.89 -4.36
C ASN A 15 -20.12 -3.63 -3.48
N ALA A 16 -19.36 -2.62 -3.90
CA ALA A 16 -19.36 -1.29 -3.29
C ALA A 16 -19.63 -0.22 -4.35
N LYS A 17 -20.57 0.68 -4.04
CA LYS A 17 -21.01 1.77 -4.93
C LYS A 17 -20.48 3.11 -4.47
N SER A 18 -20.00 3.22 -3.25
CA SER A 18 -19.48 4.44 -2.64
C SER A 18 -18.27 4.13 -1.76
N LEU A 19 -17.50 5.17 -1.38
CA LEU A 19 -16.37 5.01 -0.47
C LEU A 19 -16.79 4.51 0.92
N ARG A 20 -18.00 4.85 1.41
CA ARG A 20 -18.53 4.32 2.68
C ARG A 20 -18.83 2.83 2.57
N GLU A 21 -19.51 2.42 1.51
CA GLU A 21 -19.78 0.99 1.25
C GLU A 21 -18.48 0.20 1.08
N LEU A 22 -17.43 0.82 0.49
CA LEU A 22 -16.12 0.21 0.40
C LEU A 22 -15.51 -0.03 1.80
N VAL A 23 -15.59 0.94 2.71
CA VAL A 23 -15.11 0.78 4.11
C VAL A 23 -15.86 -0.36 4.81
N GLU A 24 -17.19 -0.36 4.73
CA GLU A 24 -18.01 -1.41 5.34
C GLU A 24 -17.67 -2.80 4.77
N ALA A 25 -17.50 -2.90 3.45
CA ALA A 25 -17.10 -4.14 2.81
C ALA A 25 -15.69 -4.59 3.22
N LEU A 26 -14.73 -3.66 3.31
CA LEU A 26 -13.36 -3.95 3.77
C LEU A 26 -13.32 -4.48 5.20
N SER A 27 -14.18 -3.98 6.09
CA SER A 27 -14.29 -4.50 7.46
C SER A 27 -14.85 -5.93 7.51
N ALA A 28 -15.66 -6.32 6.51
CA ALA A 28 -16.33 -7.62 6.46
C ALA A 28 -15.62 -8.69 5.62
N ILE A 29 -14.63 -8.33 4.80
CA ILE A 29 -13.90 -9.29 3.95
C ILE A 29 -12.82 -10.03 4.76
N SER A 30 -12.39 -11.20 4.27
CA SER A 30 -11.26 -11.92 4.86
C SER A 30 -9.93 -11.30 4.38
N ASP A 31 -8.84 -11.56 5.11
CA ASP A 31 -7.51 -11.11 4.67
C ASP A 31 -7.09 -11.79 3.35
N GLU A 32 -7.52 -13.04 3.12
CA GLU A 32 -7.30 -13.75 1.86
C GLU A 32 -7.96 -13.02 0.68
N GLU A 33 -9.23 -12.63 0.83
CA GLU A 33 -9.97 -11.88 -0.18
C GLU A 33 -9.34 -10.49 -0.43
N PHE A 34 -8.83 -9.84 0.62
CA PHE A 34 -8.13 -8.56 0.49
C PHE A 34 -6.84 -8.69 -0.34
N VAL A 35 -6.03 -9.72 -0.11
CA VAL A 35 -4.76 -9.96 -0.83
C VAL A 35 -4.97 -10.20 -2.34
N PHE A 36 -6.14 -10.69 -2.76
CA PHE A 36 -6.47 -10.79 -4.20
C PHE A 36 -6.56 -9.43 -4.90
N HIS A 37 -6.97 -8.39 -4.16
CA HIS A 37 -7.13 -7.03 -4.66
C HIS A 37 -5.91 -6.15 -4.42
N VAL A 38 -5.13 -6.45 -3.37
CA VAL A 38 -3.94 -5.69 -2.97
C VAL A 38 -2.74 -6.62 -2.83
N ASN A 39 -1.75 -6.42 -3.69
CA ASN A 39 -0.49 -7.13 -3.66
C ASN A 39 0.66 -6.21 -4.11
N SER A 40 1.90 -6.70 -4.06
CA SER A 40 3.08 -5.90 -4.41
C SER A 40 3.08 -5.34 -5.84
N ALA A 41 2.30 -5.92 -6.76
CA ALA A 41 2.22 -5.47 -8.14
C ALA A 41 1.03 -4.55 -8.42
N LYS A 42 -0.07 -4.67 -7.66
CA LYS A 42 -1.31 -3.93 -7.90
C LYS A 42 -2.10 -3.62 -6.64
N ASN A 43 -2.83 -2.50 -6.70
CA ASN A 43 -3.87 -2.16 -5.75
C ASN A 43 -5.15 -1.79 -6.51
N ASP A 44 -6.10 -2.72 -6.57
CA ASP A 44 -7.36 -2.55 -7.31
C ASP A 44 -8.24 -1.46 -6.69
N PHE A 45 -8.17 -1.25 -5.37
CA PHE A 45 -8.92 -0.19 -4.70
C PHE A 45 -8.41 1.19 -5.13
N ALA A 46 -7.09 1.39 -5.18
CA ALA A 46 -6.51 2.64 -5.66
C ALA A 46 -6.93 2.95 -7.11
N ASN A 47 -6.85 1.96 -7.99
CA ASN A 47 -7.24 2.09 -9.39
C ASN A 47 -8.73 2.45 -9.55
N TRP A 48 -9.60 1.82 -8.75
CA TRP A 48 -11.03 2.11 -8.75
C TRP A 48 -11.33 3.52 -8.22
N VAL A 49 -10.71 3.91 -7.11
CA VAL A 49 -10.88 5.24 -6.51
C VAL A 49 -10.46 6.35 -7.47
N GLU A 50 -9.34 6.18 -8.17
CA GLU A 50 -8.90 7.11 -9.20
C GLU A 50 -9.86 7.12 -10.40
N GLY A 51 -10.23 5.96 -10.93
CA GLY A 51 -11.01 5.87 -12.16
C GLY A 51 -12.47 6.29 -12.00
N VAL A 52 -13.09 6.01 -10.85
CA VAL A 52 -14.54 6.24 -10.63
C VAL A 52 -14.82 7.55 -9.92
N PHE A 53 -13.98 7.96 -8.98
CA PHE A 53 -14.19 9.18 -8.18
C PHE A 53 -13.24 10.32 -8.57
N SER A 54 -12.27 10.07 -9.46
CA SER A 54 -11.24 11.04 -9.86
C SER A 54 -10.42 11.59 -8.68
N GLN A 55 -10.32 10.83 -7.58
CA GLN A 55 -9.61 11.23 -6.36
C GLN A 55 -8.16 10.75 -6.40
N LYS A 56 -7.34 11.39 -7.24
CA LYS A 56 -5.94 10.99 -7.48
C LYS A 56 -5.09 10.92 -6.22
N GLY A 57 -5.16 11.94 -5.36
CA GLY A 57 -4.34 11.97 -4.15
C GLY A 57 -4.69 10.86 -3.15
N LEU A 58 -5.98 10.50 -3.02
CA LEU A 58 -6.39 9.34 -2.22
C LEU A 58 -5.87 8.04 -2.86
N ALA A 59 -5.97 7.90 -4.18
CA ALA A 59 -5.47 6.73 -4.88
C ALA A 59 -3.95 6.58 -4.74
N ASP A 60 -3.19 7.67 -4.79
CA ASP A 60 -1.75 7.67 -4.57
C ASP A 60 -1.39 7.22 -3.15
N GLU A 61 -2.11 7.70 -2.14
CA GLU A 61 -1.93 7.20 -0.76
C GLU A 61 -2.23 5.70 -0.68
N LEU A 62 -3.32 5.24 -1.27
CA LEU A 62 -3.73 3.83 -1.25
C LEU A 62 -2.73 2.91 -1.97
N ARG A 63 -2.05 3.36 -3.03
CA ARG A 63 -1.05 2.55 -3.75
C ARG A 63 0.08 2.01 -2.87
N HIS A 64 0.42 2.74 -1.82
CA HIS A 64 1.54 2.41 -0.94
C HIS A 64 1.13 1.53 0.25
N VAL A 65 -0.16 1.20 0.36
CA VAL A 65 -0.74 0.55 1.53
C VAL A 65 -1.06 -0.91 1.18
N MET A 66 -0.47 -1.82 1.94
CA MET A 66 -0.65 -3.28 1.78
C MET A 66 -1.53 -3.88 2.88
N GLU A 67 -1.86 -3.10 3.93
CA GLU A 67 -2.64 -3.59 5.06
C GLU A 67 -4.10 -3.09 4.98
N ARG A 68 -5.03 -4.00 5.29
CA ARG A 68 -6.47 -3.73 5.24
C ARG A 68 -6.91 -2.64 6.21
N LYS A 69 -6.37 -2.65 7.43
CA LYS A 69 -6.71 -1.66 8.46
C LYS A 69 -6.28 -0.25 8.05
N ASP A 70 -5.08 -0.13 7.50
CA ASP A 70 -4.55 1.14 7.02
C ASP A 70 -5.36 1.66 5.83
N THR A 71 -5.75 0.77 4.92
CA THR A 71 -6.63 1.10 3.79
C THR A 71 -7.95 1.70 4.29
N VAL A 72 -8.58 1.08 5.28
CA VAL A 72 -9.82 1.58 5.91
C VAL A 72 -9.60 2.95 6.56
N ALA A 73 -8.56 3.09 7.38
CA ALA A 73 -8.26 4.34 8.09
C ALA A 73 -8.03 5.52 7.13
N ILE A 74 -7.33 5.29 6.02
CA ILE A 74 -7.07 6.30 4.99
C ILE A 74 -8.38 6.75 4.32
N ILE A 75 -9.24 5.79 3.96
CA ILE A 75 -10.53 6.11 3.33
C ILE A 75 -11.46 6.83 4.32
N GLU A 76 -11.54 6.39 5.58
CA GLU A 76 -12.34 7.03 6.62
C GLU A 76 -11.88 8.47 6.91
N ARG A 77 -10.57 8.68 7.00
CA ARG A 77 -9.97 10.01 7.12
C ARG A 77 -10.40 10.90 5.95
N PHE A 78 -10.31 10.38 4.74
CA PHE A 78 -10.71 11.12 3.54
C PHE A 78 -12.19 11.49 3.54
N ILE A 79 -13.08 10.55 3.88
CA ILE A 79 -14.53 10.80 3.99
C ILE A 79 -14.81 11.86 5.06
N SER A 80 -14.10 11.82 6.18
CA SER A 80 -14.26 12.79 7.28
C SER A 80 -13.82 14.20 6.85
N ASN A 81 -12.70 14.32 6.15
CA ASN A 81 -12.20 15.59 5.63
C ASN A 81 -13.16 16.19 4.58
N GLN A 82 -13.74 15.35 3.71
CA GLN A 82 -14.75 15.80 2.76
C GLN A 82 -16.00 16.36 3.45
N ALA A 83 -16.45 15.75 4.56
CA ALA A 83 -17.60 16.23 5.32
C ALA A 83 -17.34 17.61 5.97
N GLN A 84 -16.08 17.91 6.29
CA GLN A 84 -15.68 19.20 6.85
C GLN A 84 -15.43 20.30 5.80
N GLY A 85 -15.62 20.00 4.51
CA GLY A 85 -15.33 20.94 3.42
C GLY A 85 -13.85 21.24 3.25
N GLN A 86 -12.97 20.55 3.97
CA GLN A 86 -11.53 20.61 3.75
C GLN A 86 -11.21 19.72 2.57
N THR A 87 -11.16 20.31 1.37
CA THR A 87 -10.48 19.64 0.26
C THR A 87 -9.01 19.55 0.64
N PRO A 88 -8.45 18.34 0.90
CA PRO A 88 -7.04 18.23 1.21
C PRO A 88 -6.28 18.80 0.02
N HIS A 89 -5.59 19.92 0.24
CA HIS A 89 -4.78 20.57 -0.76
C HIS A 89 -3.50 19.73 -0.97
N LEU A 90 -3.66 18.56 -1.59
CA LEU A 90 -2.62 17.57 -1.88
C LEU A 90 -1.59 18.06 -2.93
N GLN A 91 -1.59 19.36 -3.26
CA GLN A 91 -0.62 19.98 -4.16
C GLN A 91 0.69 20.42 -3.48
N GLU A 92 0.81 20.38 -2.14
CA GLU A 92 2.06 20.80 -1.47
C GLU A 92 2.98 19.68 -0.96
N LEU A 93 2.54 18.42 -0.90
CA LEU A 93 3.44 17.31 -0.48
C LEU A 93 4.44 16.89 -1.56
N GLY A 94 4.29 17.36 -2.80
CA GLY A 94 5.22 17.12 -3.90
C GLY A 94 6.49 17.99 -3.91
N LYS A 95 6.66 18.93 -2.97
CA LYS A 95 7.82 19.86 -2.97
C LYS A 95 8.97 19.51 -2.03
N ALA A 96 8.82 18.54 -1.11
CA ALA A 96 9.84 18.31 -0.07
C ALA A 96 10.59 16.96 -0.15
N HIS A 97 10.19 16.02 -1.01
CA HIS A 97 10.97 14.79 -1.24
C HIS A 97 11.60 14.83 -2.62
N GLY A 98 12.72 15.56 -2.70
CA GLY A 98 13.66 15.41 -3.79
C GLY A 98 14.15 13.96 -3.83
N SER A 99 13.59 13.18 -4.76
CA SER A 99 14.38 12.14 -5.42
C SER A 99 15.64 12.81 -5.96
N PRO A 100 16.85 12.34 -5.61
CA PRO A 100 18.05 12.83 -6.25
C PRO A 100 17.91 12.61 -7.75
N ALA A 101 17.98 13.70 -8.50
CA ALA A 101 17.98 13.71 -9.94
C ALA A 101 19.07 12.75 -10.44
N VAL A 102 18.67 11.61 -10.99
CA VAL A 102 19.51 10.85 -11.91
C VAL A 102 19.53 11.67 -13.19
N SER A 103 20.58 12.48 -13.31
CA SER A 103 20.89 13.20 -14.55
C SER A 103 20.96 12.21 -15.72
N PRO A 104 20.44 12.58 -16.91
CA PRO A 104 20.68 11.83 -18.13
C PRO A 104 22.14 12.03 -18.52
N VAL A 105 22.97 10.99 -18.35
CA VAL A 105 24.30 10.94 -18.95
C VAL A 105 24.12 10.79 -20.45
N ALA A 106 24.28 11.93 -21.14
CA ALA A 106 24.51 12.02 -22.56
C ALA A 106 25.77 11.21 -22.94
N GLY A 107 25.73 10.63 -24.14
CA GLY A 107 26.53 9.47 -24.49
C GLY A 107 28.03 9.70 -24.67
N GLU A 108 28.74 8.58 -24.53
CA GLU A 108 29.99 8.30 -25.23
C GLU A 108 29.97 6.83 -25.67
N GLU A 109 30.22 6.63 -26.97
CA GLU A 109 30.43 5.32 -27.60
C GLU A 109 31.64 4.61 -26.99
N PRO A 110 31.58 3.29 -26.73
CA PRO A 110 32.78 2.52 -26.43
C PRO A 110 33.46 2.11 -27.74
N LYS A 111 34.58 2.76 -28.05
CA LYS A 111 35.53 2.27 -29.05
C LYS A 111 36.18 0.98 -28.56
N LEU A 112 36.08 -0.05 -29.40
CA LEU A 112 36.91 -1.25 -29.36
C LEU A 112 38.40 -0.89 -29.31
N GLY A 113 39.10 -1.45 -28.33
CA GLY A 113 40.56 -1.53 -28.28
C GLY A 113 40.97 -2.80 -27.52
N ALA A 114 41.62 -3.72 -28.23
CA ALA A 114 42.03 -5.03 -27.77
C ALA A 114 43.42 -4.98 -27.04
N PRO A 115 44.10 -6.10 -26.76
CA PRO A 115 44.50 -6.52 -25.42
C PRO A 115 46.00 -6.31 -25.11
N GLY A 116 46.36 -6.25 -23.82
CA GLY A 116 47.77 -6.12 -23.42
C GLY A 116 48.08 -6.51 -21.97
N ALA A 117 48.69 -7.68 -21.83
CA ALA A 117 49.81 -8.04 -20.95
C ALA A 117 49.79 -7.71 -19.43
N ALA A 118 49.71 -8.78 -18.64
CA ALA A 118 50.64 -9.21 -17.58
C ALA A 118 51.36 -8.17 -16.69
N SER A 119 51.09 -8.22 -15.38
CA SER A 119 52.09 -8.24 -14.29
C SER A 119 51.36 -8.41 -12.94
N ALA A 120 51.45 -9.57 -12.28
CA ALA A 120 52.49 -9.89 -11.31
C ALA A 120 52.58 -8.89 -10.13
N VAL A 121 51.76 -9.08 -9.08
CA VAL A 121 52.16 -8.70 -7.72
C VAL A 121 51.88 -9.86 -6.78
N LYS A 122 53.00 -10.37 -6.26
CA LYS A 122 53.13 -11.41 -5.27
C LYS A 122 53.22 -10.71 -3.91
N SER A 123 52.79 -11.43 -2.87
CA SER A 123 53.34 -11.41 -1.51
C SER A 123 52.68 -10.53 -0.43
N VAL A 124 52.68 -11.09 0.79
CA VAL A 124 52.60 -10.44 2.12
C VAL A 124 51.16 -9.99 2.48
N VAL A 125 50.45 -10.57 3.45
CA VAL A 125 50.79 -10.73 4.87
C VAL A 125 50.12 -11.98 5.44
N LYS A 126 50.96 -12.77 6.11
CA LYS A 126 50.67 -13.80 7.10
C LYS A 126 50.48 -13.08 8.43
N ASP A 127 49.39 -13.33 9.15
CA ASP A 127 49.40 -13.51 10.62
C ASP A 127 47.98 -13.78 11.14
N GLU A 128 47.79 -15.00 11.64
CA GLU A 128 46.82 -15.31 12.70
C GLU A 128 47.25 -14.59 13.99
N PRO A 129 46.30 -14.36 14.91
CA PRO A 129 46.50 -15.01 16.20
C PRO A 129 45.27 -15.78 16.64
N LYS A 130 45.49 -17.08 16.84
CA LYS A 130 44.77 -17.92 17.79
C LYS A 130 45.21 -17.51 19.19
N GLU A 131 44.32 -17.09 20.08
CA GLU A 131 44.31 -17.58 21.46
C GLU A 131 43.08 -17.14 22.27
N THR A 132 42.43 -18.16 22.84
CA THR A 132 41.83 -18.19 24.20
C THR A 132 40.94 -17.06 24.69
N VAL A 133 39.62 -17.31 24.64
CA VAL A 133 38.73 -17.09 25.80
C VAL A 133 37.89 -18.35 26.00
N LYS A 134 38.50 -19.33 26.67
CA LYS A 134 37.76 -20.28 27.50
C LYS A 134 37.66 -19.62 28.87
N GLU A 135 36.58 -19.93 29.60
CA GLU A 135 36.33 -19.56 31.02
C GLU A 135 35.46 -18.31 31.23
N ALA A 136 34.13 -18.49 31.10
CA ALA A 136 33.10 -17.82 31.92
C ALA A 136 31.66 -18.22 31.50
N VAL A 137 31.26 -19.50 31.62
CA VAL A 137 29.85 -19.87 31.90
C VAL A 137 29.84 -21.25 32.58
N LYS A 138 30.18 -21.25 33.87
CA LYS A 138 29.73 -22.29 34.81
C LYS A 138 28.94 -21.51 35.85
N GLU A 139 27.78 -22.05 36.23
CA GLU A 139 26.81 -21.47 37.18
C GLU A 139 25.70 -20.65 36.53
N ILE A 140 24.65 -21.35 36.06
CA ILE A 140 23.27 -21.27 36.58
C ILE A 140 22.61 -22.60 36.18
N ALA A 141 22.70 -23.57 37.08
CA ALA A 141 21.84 -24.75 37.11
C ALA A 141 20.88 -24.56 38.27
N ALA A 142 19.64 -24.20 37.98
CA ALA A 142 18.50 -24.44 38.86
C ALA A 142 17.21 -24.40 38.01
N PRO A 143 16.40 -25.48 38.01
CA PRO A 143 15.07 -25.43 37.42
C PRO A 143 14.17 -24.51 38.25
N PRO A 144 13.23 -23.78 37.62
CA PRO A 144 12.25 -23.00 38.37
C PRO A 144 11.35 -23.95 39.17
N VAL A 145 11.41 -23.76 40.48
CA VAL A 145 10.54 -24.30 41.51
C VAL A 145 9.07 -24.14 41.09
N GLU A 146 8.39 -25.27 40.93
CA GLU A 146 6.94 -25.39 40.94
C GLU A 146 6.41 -24.70 42.20
N LYS A 147 5.73 -23.57 42.03
CA LYS A 147 4.85 -23.04 43.08
C LYS A 147 3.55 -23.79 42.99
N GLU A 148 3.33 -24.60 44.03
CA GLU A 148 2.06 -25.20 44.40
C GLU A 148 0.92 -24.17 44.28
N ILE A 149 0.01 -24.40 43.34
CA ILE A 149 -1.29 -23.76 43.32
C ILE A 149 -2.16 -24.58 44.29
N PRO A 150 -2.76 -23.96 45.33
CA PRO A 150 -3.61 -24.69 46.26
C PRO A 150 -4.85 -25.22 45.53
N ALA A 151 -5.10 -26.50 45.73
CA ALA A 151 -6.30 -27.21 45.33
C ALA A 151 -7.55 -26.49 45.85
N GLN A 152 -8.33 -25.89 44.95
CA GLN A 152 -9.70 -25.50 45.20
C GLN A 152 -10.61 -25.97 44.07
N SER A 153 -11.72 -26.59 44.50
CA SER A 153 -12.92 -26.98 43.77
C SER A 153 -12.77 -27.90 42.55
N LYS A 154 -12.76 -29.20 42.87
CA LYS A 154 -13.56 -30.18 42.12
C LYS A 154 -15.04 -29.79 42.22
N GLU A 155 -15.51 -28.97 41.29
CA GLU A 155 -16.95 -28.81 41.05
C GLU A 155 -17.28 -29.49 39.72
N ALA A 156 -18.37 -30.25 39.76
CA ALA A 156 -18.68 -31.32 38.83
C ALA A 156 -18.73 -30.86 37.37
N LEU A 157 -17.84 -31.45 36.56
CA LEU A 157 -17.96 -31.52 35.12
C LEU A 157 -19.20 -32.38 34.81
N ILE A 158 -20.37 -31.75 34.73
CA ILE A 158 -21.55 -32.34 34.09
C ILE A 158 -21.15 -32.51 32.61
N PRO A 159 -21.06 -33.75 32.08
CA PRO A 159 -20.83 -33.92 30.66
C PRO A 159 -21.99 -33.26 29.90
N PRO A 160 -21.73 -32.51 28.82
CA PRO A 160 -22.80 -32.02 27.97
C PRO A 160 -23.63 -33.22 27.48
N PRO A 161 -24.96 -33.13 27.45
CA PRO A 161 -25.79 -34.18 26.90
C PRO A 161 -25.33 -34.47 25.48
N LYS A 162 -25.11 -35.75 25.19
CA LYS A 162 -24.90 -36.24 23.83
C LYS A 162 -26.15 -35.88 23.03
N GLU A 163 -26.10 -34.73 22.39
CA GLU A 163 -27.08 -34.36 21.37
C GLU A 163 -26.80 -35.29 20.19
N GLU A 164 -27.57 -36.38 20.14
CA GLU A 164 -27.68 -37.24 18.98
C GLU A 164 -27.97 -36.34 17.77
N MET A 165 -26.93 -36.05 16.99
CA MET A 165 -27.07 -35.65 15.61
C MET A 165 -27.81 -36.78 14.90
N ARG A 166 -29.14 -36.70 14.93
CA ARG A 166 -30.01 -37.35 13.95
C ARG A 166 -29.62 -36.78 12.60
N ILE A 167 -28.72 -37.51 11.93
CA ILE A 167 -28.53 -37.43 10.50
C ILE A 167 -29.89 -37.76 9.90
N ALA A 168 -30.67 -36.73 9.59
CA ALA A 168 -31.84 -36.88 8.76
C ALA A 168 -31.35 -37.41 7.41
N ALA A 169 -31.72 -38.66 7.12
CA ALA A 169 -31.47 -39.28 5.84
C ALA A 169 -31.89 -38.33 4.71
N PRO A 170 -31.12 -38.20 3.62
CA PRO A 170 -31.56 -37.49 2.44
C PRO A 170 -32.81 -38.19 1.92
N ARG A 171 -33.93 -37.46 1.93
CA ARG A 171 -35.20 -37.89 1.33
C ARG A 171 -34.92 -38.22 -0.15
N PRO A 172 -35.02 -39.49 -0.57
CA PRO A 172 -35.05 -39.80 -2.00
C PRO A 172 -36.43 -39.39 -2.54
N GLU A 173 -36.51 -39.08 -3.83
CA GLU A 173 -37.72 -38.70 -4.56
C GLU A 173 -38.17 -37.24 -4.46
N GLN A 174 -37.49 -36.37 -5.22
CA GLN A 174 -38.17 -35.69 -6.33
C GLN A 174 -37.25 -35.72 -7.56
N LEU A 175 -37.46 -36.74 -8.40
CA LEU A 175 -37.09 -36.69 -9.82
C LEU A 175 -37.79 -35.47 -10.41
N LEU A 176 -37.09 -34.34 -10.51
CA LEU A 176 -37.47 -33.27 -11.41
C LEU A 176 -37.28 -33.79 -12.83
N ALA A 177 -38.38 -33.85 -13.57
CA ALA A 177 -38.38 -34.17 -14.99
C ALA A 177 -37.37 -33.28 -15.75
N PRO A 178 -36.75 -33.79 -16.83
CA PRO A 178 -35.91 -32.95 -17.68
C PRO A 178 -36.75 -31.78 -18.23
N PRO A 179 -36.19 -30.55 -18.29
CA PRO A 179 -36.89 -29.43 -18.89
C PRO A 179 -37.21 -29.74 -20.36
N PRO A 180 -38.38 -29.32 -20.87
CA PRO A 180 -38.72 -29.49 -22.27
C PRO A 180 -37.70 -28.76 -23.16
N PRO A 181 -37.34 -29.30 -24.33
CA PRO A 181 -36.44 -28.63 -25.26
C PRO A 181 -37.07 -27.31 -25.69
N HIS A 182 -36.46 -26.20 -25.27
CA HIS A 182 -36.84 -24.87 -25.73
C HIS A 182 -36.66 -24.81 -27.24
N ALA A 183 -37.80 -24.70 -27.93
CA ALA A 183 -37.89 -24.39 -29.34
C ALA A 183 -37.16 -23.07 -29.63
N SER A 184 -36.29 -23.10 -30.63
CA SER A 184 -35.71 -21.92 -31.27
C SER A 184 -36.82 -21.02 -31.82
N PRO A 185 -36.83 -19.71 -31.51
CA PRO A 185 -37.50 -18.75 -32.37
C PRO A 185 -36.52 -18.28 -33.45
N SER A 186 -36.64 -18.92 -34.60
CA SER A 186 -36.18 -18.40 -35.88
C SER A 186 -37.03 -17.19 -36.28
N ALA A 187 -36.35 -16.13 -36.73
CA ALA A 187 -36.80 -15.09 -37.64
C ALA A 187 -38.03 -14.23 -37.25
N LYS A 188 -37.78 -12.93 -37.06
CA LYS A 188 -38.22 -11.88 -38.01
C LYS A 188 -37.70 -10.50 -37.59
N GLU A 189 -36.96 -9.90 -38.53
CA GLU A 189 -36.80 -8.44 -38.70
C GLU A 189 -38.12 -7.69 -38.48
N PRO A 190 -38.02 -6.44 -38.01
CA PRO A 190 -38.43 -5.38 -38.92
C PRO A 190 -37.43 -4.22 -38.95
N VAL A 191 -36.93 -3.97 -40.15
CA VAL A 191 -36.57 -2.67 -40.71
C VAL A 191 -37.38 -1.54 -40.04
N ARG A 192 -36.70 -0.66 -39.30
CA ARG A 192 -37.23 0.67 -38.97
C ARG A 192 -36.31 1.73 -39.54
N GLN A 193 -36.91 2.46 -40.46
CA GLN A 193 -36.38 3.51 -41.30
C GLN A 193 -35.89 4.70 -40.45
N ARG A 194 -34.77 5.28 -40.88
CA ARG A 194 -34.44 6.69 -40.65
C ARG A 194 -35.55 7.58 -41.21
N PRO A 195 -35.87 8.67 -40.51
CA PRO A 195 -36.25 9.91 -41.16
C PRO A 195 -35.15 10.96 -40.96
N ASP A 196 -34.52 11.33 -42.08
CA ASP A 196 -33.95 12.65 -42.27
C ASP A 196 -35.08 13.69 -42.29
N ALA A 197 -34.98 14.72 -41.44
CA ALA A 197 -35.58 16.06 -41.57
C ALA A 197 -35.00 16.89 -40.41
N ALA A 198 -34.12 17.87 -40.63
CA ALA A 198 -34.47 19.24 -41.06
C ALA A 198 -35.68 19.74 -40.23
N GLU A 199 -35.55 20.65 -39.25
CA GLU A 199 -35.21 22.06 -39.45
C GLU A 199 -35.15 22.82 -38.08
N PRO A 200 -34.93 24.16 -38.01
CA PRO A 200 -34.12 24.81 -36.99
C PRO A 200 -34.92 25.67 -35.96
N VAL A 201 -34.17 26.49 -35.23
CA VAL A 201 -34.57 27.75 -34.56
C VAL A 201 -35.12 27.67 -33.13
N ALA A 202 -34.28 28.04 -32.15
CA ALA A 202 -34.57 28.92 -31.01
C ALA A 202 -33.26 29.06 -30.19
N SER A 203 -32.41 30.05 -30.42
CA SER A 203 -32.58 31.45 -29.95
C SER A 203 -33.12 31.52 -28.51
N VAL A 204 -32.30 31.16 -27.54
CA VAL A 204 -32.49 31.55 -26.13
C VAL A 204 -31.34 32.45 -25.70
N ALA A 205 -31.75 33.52 -25.04
CA ALA A 205 -31.06 34.77 -24.79
C ALA A 205 -29.72 34.65 -24.02
N PRO A 206 -28.84 35.67 -24.19
CA PRO A 206 -27.63 35.78 -23.39
C PRO A 206 -27.99 36.13 -21.94
N ALA A 207 -27.56 35.27 -21.02
CA ALA A 207 -27.61 35.54 -19.59
C ALA A 207 -26.81 36.82 -19.27
N ALA A 208 -27.48 37.71 -18.54
CA ALA A 208 -27.00 39.00 -18.10
C ALA A 208 -25.58 38.92 -17.50
N GLN A 209 -24.65 39.63 -18.13
CA GLN A 209 -23.37 39.98 -17.56
C GLN A 209 -23.64 40.84 -16.31
N LYS A 210 -23.21 40.35 -15.15
CA LYS A 210 -23.16 41.14 -13.92
C LYS A 210 -22.26 42.36 -14.16
N PRO A 211 -22.61 43.54 -13.63
CA PRO A 211 -21.85 44.75 -13.82
C PRO A 211 -20.44 44.59 -13.26
N VAL A 212 -19.46 44.75 -14.15
CA VAL A 212 -18.04 44.95 -13.82
C VAL A 212 -17.95 46.23 -12.98
N VAL A 213 -17.82 46.07 -11.67
CA VAL A 213 -17.46 47.14 -10.76
C VAL A 213 -16.03 47.54 -11.07
N LYS A 214 -15.86 48.69 -11.73
CA LYS A 214 -14.55 49.35 -11.89
C LYS A 214 -13.95 49.54 -10.49
N PRO A 215 -12.73 49.04 -10.21
CA PRO A 215 -12.04 49.38 -8.98
C PRO A 215 -11.73 50.87 -9.00
N ALA A 216 -12.19 51.57 -7.96
CA ALA A 216 -11.87 52.97 -7.73
C ALA A 216 -10.34 53.15 -7.62
N PRO A 217 -9.80 54.31 -8.06
CA PRO A 217 -8.38 54.60 -7.93
C PRO A 217 -8.01 54.66 -6.45
N VAL A 218 -7.27 53.66 -5.98
CA VAL A 218 -6.62 53.64 -4.68
C VAL A 218 -5.68 54.84 -4.63
N LYS A 219 -6.05 55.84 -3.83
CA LYS A 219 -5.17 56.94 -3.45
C LYS A 219 -3.92 56.32 -2.82
N LYS A 220 -2.78 56.53 -3.47
CA LYS A 220 -1.46 56.40 -2.86
C LYS A 220 -1.41 57.32 -1.64
N GLN A 221 -1.73 56.78 -0.47
CA GLN A 221 -1.31 57.38 0.78
C GLN A 221 0.18 57.12 0.92
N ALA A 222 0.91 58.20 1.20
CA ALA A 222 2.33 58.18 1.43
C ALA A 222 2.65 57.18 2.56
N PRO A 223 3.80 56.48 2.50
CA PRO A 223 4.25 55.65 3.59
C PRO A 223 4.48 56.55 4.80
N ASP A 224 3.53 56.49 5.74
CA ASP A 224 3.71 57.05 7.06
C ASP A 224 4.88 56.31 7.70
N GLN A 225 5.80 57.08 8.28
CA GLN A 225 6.96 56.55 8.98
C GLN A 225 6.46 55.76 10.18
N VAL A 226 6.36 54.44 10.01
CA VAL A 226 6.02 53.52 11.08
C VAL A 226 7.23 53.45 12.00
N ASP A 227 7.01 53.96 13.21
CA ASP A 227 7.88 53.89 14.37
C ASP A 227 8.60 52.54 14.43
N THR A 228 9.87 52.58 14.04
CA THR A 228 10.87 51.58 14.38
C THR A 228 11.22 51.81 15.85
N GLU A 229 11.48 50.76 16.62
CA GLU A 229 11.92 50.81 18.04
C GLU A 229 10.82 50.74 19.11
N ARG A 230 9.84 49.84 18.94
CA ARG A 230 9.26 49.16 20.10
C ARG A 230 9.74 47.72 20.12
N GLU A 231 10.94 47.52 20.64
CA GLU A 231 11.41 46.18 21.01
C GLU A 231 10.44 45.65 22.06
N HIS A 232 9.56 44.75 21.63
CA HIS A 232 8.65 44.04 22.51
C HIS A 232 9.50 43.04 23.27
N GLU A 233 10.08 43.47 24.39
CA GLU A 233 10.63 42.57 25.40
C GLU A 233 9.51 41.60 25.78
N LEU A 234 9.60 40.38 25.25
CA LEU A 234 8.74 39.28 25.66
C LEU A 234 9.03 39.06 27.14
N ASP A 235 7.97 39.15 27.95
CA ASP A 235 8.03 38.87 29.38
C ASP A 235 8.55 37.43 29.59
N ASP A 236 9.33 37.21 30.65
CA ASP A 236 9.96 35.92 30.93
C ASP A 236 8.93 34.77 30.98
N ASN A 237 7.68 35.08 31.37
CA ASN A 237 6.55 34.15 31.33
C ASN A 237 6.14 33.73 29.91
N GLU A 238 6.15 34.64 28.93
CA GLU A 238 5.80 34.30 27.55
C GLU A 238 6.87 33.40 26.93
N LEU A 239 8.13 33.60 27.30
CA LEU A 239 9.23 32.76 26.86
C LEU A 239 9.16 31.35 27.47
N GLU A 240 8.78 31.22 28.74
CA GLU A 240 8.57 29.92 29.39
C GLU A 240 7.39 29.15 28.77
N ALA A 241 6.26 29.83 28.51
CA ALA A 241 5.11 29.22 27.84
C ALA A 241 5.46 28.68 26.45
N LEU A 242 6.24 29.44 25.66
CA LEU A 242 6.70 29.00 24.35
C LEU A 242 7.64 27.78 24.45
N ALA A 243 8.51 27.75 25.47
CA ALA A 243 9.41 26.63 25.70
C ALA A 243 8.67 25.35 26.12
N GLU A 244 7.59 25.46 26.89
CA GLU A 244 6.73 24.33 27.23
C GLU A 244 5.99 23.78 26.01
N ASP A 245 5.48 24.65 25.14
CA ASP A 245 4.79 24.26 23.91
C ASP A 245 5.72 23.51 22.96
N MET A 246 6.94 24.03 22.73
CA MET A 246 7.96 23.34 21.92
C MET A 246 8.36 21.98 22.51
N ARG A 247 8.45 21.85 23.85
CA ARG A 247 8.72 20.55 24.50
C ARG A 247 7.57 19.57 24.30
N PHE A 248 6.32 20.06 24.34
CA PHE A 248 5.15 19.23 24.12
C PHE A 248 5.09 18.71 22.69
N GLU A 249 5.36 19.56 21.71
CA GLU A 249 5.40 19.20 20.28
C GLU A 249 6.49 18.16 20.00
N MET A 250 7.72 18.37 20.48
CA MET A 250 8.80 17.38 20.38
C MET A 250 8.43 16.02 21.00
N LYS A 251 7.68 16.01 22.11
CA LYS A 251 7.24 14.77 22.76
C LYS A 251 6.16 14.04 21.97
N LEU A 252 5.34 14.76 21.20
CA LEU A 252 4.35 14.18 20.30
C LEU A 252 5.03 13.55 19.08
N GLU A 253 5.98 14.25 18.47
CA GLU A 253 6.77 13.73 17.35
C GLU A 253 7.55 12.48 17.74
N GLY A 254 8.19 12.49 18.92
CA GLY A 254 8.91 11.31 19.44
C GLY A 254 8.03 10.06 19.52
N ARG A 255 6.77 10.19 19.95
CA ARG A 255 5.81 9.07 19.97
C ARG A 255 5.46 8.59 18.57
N GLN A 256 5.26 9.49 17.62
CA GLN A 256 4.96 9.10 16.23
C GLN A 256 6.14 8.41 15.56
N ILE A 257 7.38 8.85 15.83
CA ILE A 257 8.59 8.20 15.33
C ILE A 257 8.73 6.80 15.91
N GLU A 258 8.43 6.60 17.19
CA GLU A 258 8.48 5.28 17.82
C GLU A 258 7.41 4.32 17.27
N GLU A 259 6.19 4.82 17.02
CA GLU A 259 5.12 4.07 16.35
C GLU A 259 5.55 3.65 14.93
N ARG A 260 6.11 4.58 14.15
CA ARG A 260 6.65 4.27 12.81
C ARG A 260 7.74 3.21 12.87
N ARG A 261 8.68 3.31 13.82
CA ARG A 261 9.71 2.28 14.03
C ARG A 261 9.13 0.93 14.42
N LYS A 262 8.09 0.88 15.25
CA LYS A 262 7.42 -0.38 15.63
C LYS A 262 6.72 -1.03 14.43
N ILE A 263 6.14 -0.23 13.55
CA ILE A 263 5.55 -0.71 12.29
C ILE A 263 6.67 -1.25 11.40
N GLU A 264 7.70 -0.46 11.12
CA GLU A 264 8.82 -0.84 10.24
C GLU A 264 9.55 -2.10 10.74
N ALA A 265 9.75 -2.23 12.06
CA ALA A 265 10.36 -3.42 12.67
C ALA A 265 9.52 -4.71 12.51
N ARG A 266 8.20 -4.61 12.33
CA ARG A 266 7.36 -5.79 12.02
C ARG A 266 7.50 -6.21 10.56
N TYR A 267 7.83 -5.29 9.65
CA TYR A 267 7.86 -5.54 8.21
C TYR A 267 9.24 -5.98 7.68
N GLU A 268 10.33 -5.58 8.35
CA GLU A 268 11.71 -5.90 7.95
C GLU A 268 12.10 -7.40 7.87
N PRO A 269 11.65 -8.33 8.73
CA PRO A 269 12.27 -9.65 8.79
C PRO A 269 11.74 -10.68 7.78
N HIS A 270 10.65 -10.41 7.06
CA HIS A 270 10.03 -11.41 6.18
C HIS A 270 10.40 -11.27 4.70
N HIS A 271 10.61 -10.04 4.20
CA HIS A 271 10.84 -9.84 2.78
C HIS A 271 12.27 -10.19 2.32
N THR A 272 13.27 -9.90 3.15
CA THR A 272 14.68 -10.21 2.87
C THR A 272 14.96 -11.71 2.89
N LYS A 273 14.28 -12.46 3.78
CA LYS A 273 14.41 -13.92 3.85
C LYS A 273 13.85 -14.63 2.62
N PHE A 274 12.83 -14.07 1.98
CA PHE A 274 12.25 -14.62 0.76
C PHE A 274 13.19 -14.42 -0.43
N LEU A 275 13.69 -13.19 -0.62
CA LEU A 275 14.62 -12.83 -1.69
C LEU A 275 15.94 -13.60 -1.64
N ILE A 276 16.51 -13.77 -0.44
CA ILE A 276 17.77 -14.51 -0.26
C ILE A 276 17.59 -15.99 -0.62
N LYS A 277 16.46 -16.61 -0.25
CA LYS A 277 16.21 -18.02 -0.61
C LYS A 277 16.10 -18.21 -2.11
N GLU A 278 15.31 -17.39 -2.81
CA GLU A 278 15.17 -17.50 -4.27
C GLU A 278 16.49 -17.22 -5.00
N PHE A 279 17.27 -16.24 -4.52
CA PHE A 279 18.60 -15.98 -5.05
C PHE A 279 19.55 -17.18 -4.87
N ILE A 280 19.56 -17.81 -3.69
CA ILE A 280 20.39 -18.99 -3.42
C ILE A 280 19.97 -20.16 -4.34
N TYR A 281 18.67 -20.41 -4.51
CA TYR A 281 18.20 -21.46 -5.41
C TYR A 281 18.60 -21.19 -6.87
N GLY A 282 18.44 -19.96 -7.35
CA GLY A 282 18.87 -19.57 -8.69
C GLY A 282 20.38 -19.72 -8.90
N PHE A 283 21.17 -19.33 -7.90
CA PHE A 283 22.64 -19.45 -7.93
C PHE A 283 23.10 -20.91 -7.98
N ILE A 284 22.54 -21.78 -7.12
CA ILE A 284 22.87 -23.21 -7.11
C ILE A 284 22.47 -23.86 -8.44
N LEU A 285 21.28 -23.55 -8.96
CA LEU A 285 20.83 -24.07 -10.25
C LEU A 285 21.77 -23.64 -11.38
N GLY A 286 22.17 -22.37 -11.40
CA GLY A 286 23.13 -21.82 -12.36
C GLY A 286 24.49 -22.52 -12.33
N LEU A 287 25.01 -22.81 -11.13
CA LEU A 287 26.27 -23.56 -10.98
C LEU A 287 26.16 -24.98 -11.54
N ILE A 288 25.06 -25.68 -11.26
CA ILE A 288 24.83 -27.04 -11.78
C ILE A 288 24.80 -27.02 -13.31
N PHE A 289 24.04 -26.11 -13.93
CA PHE A 289 24.00 -25.96 -15.39
C PHE A 289 25.35 -25.60 -15.98
N GLY A 290 26.10 -24.71 -15.32
CA GLY A 290 27.45 -24.32 -15.73
C GLY A 290 28.42 -25.50 -15.76
N LEU A 291 28.39 -26.37 -14.74
CA LEU A 291 29.22 -27.56 -14.68
C LEU A 291 28.85 -28.60 -15.75
N ILE A 292 27.56 -28.77 -16.07
CA ILE A 292 27.11 -29.68 -17.14
C ILE A 292 27.59 -29.17 -18.51
N MET A 293 27.48 -27.88 -18.77
CA MET A 293 27.98 -27.26 -20.01
C MET A 293 29.50 -27.39 -20.14
N LEU A 294 30.24 -27.11 -19.07
CA LEU A 294 31.69 -27.25 -19.05
C LEU A 294 32.13 -28.71 -19.27
N GLY A 295 31.47 -29.67 -18.64
CA GLY A 295 31.74 -31.10 -18.85
C GLY A 295 31.47 -31.53 -20.29
N SER A 296 30.41 -31.02 -20.90
CA SER A 296 30.09 -31.29 -22.31
C SER A 296 31.16 -30.76 -23.25
N LEU A 297 31.68 -29.55 -23.00
CA LEU A 297 32.79 -28.96 -23.77
C LEU A 297 34.10 -29.75 -23.63
N MET A 298 34.40 -30.24 -22.42
CA MET A 298 35.61 -31.04 -22.18
C MET A 298 35.53 -32.41 -22.85
N ASN A 299 34.35 -33.04 -22.87
CA ASN A 299 34.17 -34.36 -23.48
C ASN A 299 34.32 -34.32 -25.01
N VAL A 300 33.88 -33.22 -25.65
CA VAL A 300 34.06 -33.01 -27.10
C VAL A 300 35.55 -32.94 -27.49
N ASN A 301 36.41 -32.42 -26.60
CA ASN A 301 37.85 -32.28 -26.86
C ASN A 301 38.64 -33.59 -26.70
N ILE A 302 38.05 -34.64 -26.12
CA ILE A 302 38.72 -35.95 -25.94
C ILE A 302 38.53 -36.84 -27.18
N CYS A 303 37.57 -36.52 -28.06
CA CYS A 303 37.28 -37.29 -29.26
C CYS A 303 37.95 -36.76 -30.55
N TYR A 304 38.77 -35.71 -30.46
CA TYR A 304 39.59 -35.16 -31.54
C TYR A 304 41.06 -35.46 -31.32
#